data_AF-A0A227NP89-F1
#
_entry.id   AF-A0A227NP89-F1
#
_cell.length_a   1.000
_cell.length_b   1.000
_cell.length_c   1.000
_cell.angle_alpha   90.00
_cell.angle_beta   90.00
_cell.angle_gamma   90.00
#
_symmetry.space_group_name_H-M   'P 1'
#
loop_
_entity.id
_entity.type
_entity.pdbx_description
1 polymer ?
#
loop_
_entity_poly.entity_id
_entity_poly.type
_entity_poly.pdbx_seq_one_letter_code
_entity_poly.pdbx_strand_id
1 'polypeptide(L)'
;MENKFKIRHAILKSLQEKRSEGTSPDTIHVSEIARTWSDLVETVDSSENKIVEQIQYLENQKEIYKQEEEYYIFYYAITDIGIASFYDQKYLDEGKKKSREKYHDIIRNWSVTILLILAILTFTINAYVTIKRNSEIENLESKLKIISNQINRK
;
A
#
# COMPACT_ATOMS: atom_id res chain seq x y z
N MET A 1 -5.05 4.20 0.76
CA MET A 1 -4.79 3.95 2.20
C MET A 1 -5.47 2.66 2.60
N GLU A 2 -4.75 1.70 3.18
CA GLU A 2 -5.37 0.45 3.64
C GLU A 2 -6.44 0.74 4.72
N ASN A 3 -7.56 0.03 4.64
CA ASN A 3 -8.75 0.30 5.45
C ASN A 3 -8.45 0.22 6.97
N LYS A 4 -7.55 -0.69 7.38
CA LYS A 4 -7.15 -0.87 8.79
C LYS A 4 -6.60 0.39 9.46
N PHE A 5 -5.86 1.23 8.73
CA PHE A 5 -5.27 2.45 9.30
C PHE A 5 -6.32 3.53 9.57
N LYS A 6 -7.31 3.63 8.67
CA LYS A 6 -8.46 4.52 8.86
C LYS A 6 -9.29 4.08 10.07
N ILE A 7 -9.54 2.78 10.18
CA ILE A 7 -10.28 2.19 11.30
C ILE A 7 -9.59 2.49 12.64
N ARG A 8 -8.27 2.25 12.74
CA ARG A 8 -7.50 2.57 13.96
C ARG A 8 -7.61 4.04 14.35
N HIS A 9 -7.42 4.94 13.38
CA HIS A 9 -7.53 6.37 13.64
C HIS A 9 -8.94 6.77 14.06
N ALA A 10 -9.98 6.19 13.45
CA ALA A 10 -11.37 6.44 13.81
C ALA A 10 -11.71 5.95 15.24
N ILE A 11 -11.21 4.77 15.64
CA ILE A 11 -11.36 4.26 17.01
C ILE A 11 -10.70 5.23 18.01
N LEU A 12 -9.44 5.60 17.78
CA LEU A 12 -8.73 6.53 18.68
C LEU A 12 -9.43 7.89 18.74
N LYS A 13 -9.91 8.40 17.61
CA LYS A 13 -10.69 9.64 17.55
C LYS A 13 -11.94 9.55 18.42
N SER A 14 -12.75 8.51 18.22
CA SER A 14 -14.00 8.29 18.95
C SER A 14 -13.77 8.20 20.46
N LEU A 15 -12.74 7.47 20.89
CA LEU A 15 -12.36 7.37 22.30
C LEU A 15 -11.83 8.69 22.88
N GLN A 16 -11.05 9.44 22.11
CA GLN A 16 -10.55 10.75 22.54
C GLN A 16 -11.66 11.78 22.71
N GLU A 17 -12.63 11.80 21.79
CA GLU A 17 -13.83 12.65 21.90
C GLU A 17 -14.56 12.34 23.20
N LYS A 18 -14.76 11.05 23.51
CA LYS A 18 -15.43 10.65 24.76
C LYS A 18 -14.65 11.05 26.01
N ARG A 19 -13.34 10.81 26.04
CA ARG A 19 -12.49 11.21 27.17
C ARG A 19 -12.48 12.73 27.37
N SER A 20 -12.56 13.50 26.29
CA SER A 20 -12.61 14.97 26.35
C SER A 20 -13.93 15.50 26.91
N GLU A 21 -15.02 14.73 26.82
CA GLU A 21 -16.30 15.04 27.48
C GLU A 21 -16.25 14.75 28.99
N GLY A 22 -15.57 13.68 29.39
CA GLY A 22 -15.49 13.19 30.78
C GLY A 22 -14.21 13.59 31.54
N THR A 23 -13.61 14.75 31.26
CA THR A 23 -12.37 15.21 31.95
C THR A 23 -12.65 16.13 33.13
N SER A 24 -13.83 16.02 33.74
CA SER A 24 -14.18 16.78 34.94
C SER A 24 -13.37 16.30 36.14
N PRO A 25 -13.01 17.18 37.10
CA PRO A 25 -12.45 16.76 38.39
C PRO A 25 -13.33 15.76 39.15
N ASP A 26 -14.63 15.73 38.83
CA ASP A 26 -15.65 14.88 39.44
C ASP A 26 -15.87 13.54 38.72
N THR A 27 -14.98 13.16 37.79
CA THR A 27 -15.13 11.89 37.07
C THR A 27 -14.83 10.70 37.96
N ILE A 28 -15.88 9.93 38.25
CA ILE A 28 -15.84 8.83 39.22
C ILE A 28 -15.88 7.46 38.51
N HIS A 29 -16.50 7.38 37.33
CA HIS A 29 -16.71 6.11 36.61
C HIS A 29 -16.02 6.05 35.24
N VAL A 30 -15.52 4.85 34.88
CA VAL A 30 -14.84 4.63 33.58
C VAL A 30 -15.79 4.87 32.41
N SER A 31 -17.09 4.62 32.60
CA SER A 31 -18.15 4.85 31.61
C SER A 31 -18.27 6.30 31.14
N GLU A 32 -17.76 7.27 31.92
CA GLU A 32 -17.74 8.68 31.55
C GLU A 32 -16.66 9.00 30.51
N ILE A 33 -15.56 8.25 30.49
CA ILE A 33 -14.38 8.48 29.62
C ILE A 33 -14.14 7.36 28.60
N ALA A 34 -14.92 6.29 28.67
CA ALA A 34 -14.79 5.10 27.84
C ALA A 34 -16.03 4.89 26.95
N ARG A 35 -15.87 4.08 25.92
CA ARG A 35 -16.96 3.64 25.05
C ARG A 35 -17.17 2.14 25.15
N THR A 36 -18.41 1.70 24.98
CA THR A 36 -18.72 0.28 24.88
C THR A 36 -18.37 -0.27 23.49
N TRP A 37 -18.41 -1.59 23.34
CA TRP A 37 -18.29 -2.23 22.03
C TRP A 37 -19.32 -1.69 21.02
N SER A 38 -20.59 -1.60 21.42
CA SER A 38 -21.67 -1.13 20.56
C SER A 38 -21.42 0.30 20.06
N ASP A 39 -20.98 1.19 20.96
CA ASP A 39 -20.64 2.58 20.58
C ASP A 39 -19.51 2.62 19.54
N LEU A 40 -18.47 1.78 19.71
CA LEU A 40 -17.36 1.72 18.77
C LEU A 40 -17.76 1.17 17.40
N VAL A 41 -18.65 0.18 17.36
CA VAL A 41 -19.17 -0.37 16.10
C VAL A 41 -20.03 0.66 15.37
N GLU A 42 -20.88 1.40 16.08
CA GLU A 42 -21.72 2.44 15.47
C GLU A 42 -20.89 3.61 14.92
N THR A 43 -19.80 3.98 15.61
CA THR A 43 -18.97 5.13 15.22
C THR A 43 -18.06 4.82 14.03
N VAL A 44 -17.67 3.56 13.86
CA VAL A 44 -16.70 3.13 12.86
C VAL A 44 -17.44 2.45 11.72
N ASP A 45 -17.58 3.13 10.58
CA ASP A 45 -18.20 2.61 9.35
C ASP A 45 -17.39 1.44 8.75
N SER A 46 -17.48 0.27 9.38
CA SER A 46 -16.77 -0.94 9.01
C SER A 46 -17.43 -2.19 9.59
N SER A 47 -17.10 -3.35 9.02
CA SER A 47 -17.55 -4.64 9.54
C SER A 47 -16.96 -4.92 10.92
N GLU A 48 -17.78 -5.42 11.84
CA GLU A 48 -17.38 -5.79 13.22
C GLU A 48 -16.07 -6.57 13.31
N ASN A 49 -15.88 -7.61 12.50
CA ASN A 49 -14.64 -8.40 12.51
C ASN A 49 -13.37 -7.54 12.30
N LYS A 50 -13.43 -6.54 11.41
CA LYS A 50 -12.30 -5.64 11.18
C LYS A 50 -12.05 -4.72 12.35
N ILE A 51 -13.12 -4.32 13.04
CA ILE A 51 -13.05 -3.48 14.25
C ILE A 51 -12.40 -4.30 15.37
N VAL A 52 -12.83 -5.55 15.59
CA VAL A 52 -12.22 -6.46 16.59
C VAL A 52 -10.72 -6.59 16.37
N GLU A 53 -10.29 -6.90 15.14
CA GLU A 53 -8.85 -7.01 14.82
C GLU A 53 -8.08 -5.72 15.13
N GLN A 54 -8.68 -4.55 14.88
CA GLN A 54 -8.03 -3.28 15.14
C GLN A 54 -8.02 -2.93 16.64
N ILE A 55 -9.07 -3.25 17.39
CA ILE A 55 -9.09 -3.11 18.85
C ILE A 55 -7.98 -3.96 19.46
N GLN A 56 -7.90 -5.24 19.11
CA GLN A 56 -6.82 -6.13 19.59
C GLN A 56 -5.44 -5.60 19.25
N TYR A 57 -5.26 -5.03 18.06
CA TYR A 57 -4.01 -4.39 17.69
C TYR A 57 -3.68 -3.19 18.59
N LEU A 58 -4.65 -2.30 18.81
CA LEU A 58 -4.48 -1.10 19.64
C LEU A 58 -4.23 -1.44 21.12
N GLU A 59 -4.89 -2.47 21.65
CA GLU A 59 -4.63 -3.02 22.99
C GLU A 59 -3.19 -3.53 23.09
N ASN A 60 -2.73 -4.30 22.09
CA ASN A 60 -1.36 -4.81 22.04
C ASN A 60 -0.31 -3.69 21.94
N GLN A 61 -0.65 -2.57 21.29
CA GLN A 61 0.19 -1.36 21.27
C GLN A 61 0.08 -0.52 22.56
N LYS A 62 -0.74 -0.94 23.53
CA LYS A 62 -1.05 -0.20 24.75
C LYS A 62 -1.61 1.19 24.49
N GLU A 63 -2.26 1.39 23.35
CA GLU A 63 -2.86 2.67 22.97
C GLU A 63 -4.28 2.80 23.54
N ILE A 64 -4.95 1.68 23.73
CA ILE A 64 -6.23 1.58 24.44
C ILE A 64 -6.14 0.51 25.52
N TYR A 65 -7.01 0.58 26.51
CA TYR A 65 -7.23 -0.50 27.46
C TYR A 65 -8.71 -0.87 27.51
N LYS A 66 -8.98 -2.12 27.88
CA LYS A 66 -10.31 -2.64 28.11
C LYS A 66 -10.50 -2.91 29.59
N GLN A 67 -11.61 -2.44 30.13
CA GLN A 67 -12.06 -2.72 31.48
C GLN A 67 -13.43 -3.39 31.42
N GLU A 68 -13.59 -4.46 32.19
CA GLU A 68 -14.87 -5.12 32.40
C GLU A 68 -15.53 -4.50 33.65
N GLU A 69 -16.80 -4.09 33.51
CA GLU A 69 -17.64 -3.70 34.63
C GLU A 69 -18.75 -4.75 34.87
N GLU A 70 -19.64 -4.48 35.82
CA GLU A 70 -20.77 -5.35 36.15
C GLU A 70 -21.57 -5.75 34.90
N TYR A 71 -22.11 -6.96 34.91
CA TYR A 71 -22.93 -7.53 33.82
C TYR A 71 -22.19 -7.79 32.50
N TYR A 72 -20.87 -8.04 32.53
CA TYR A 72 -20.06 -8.38 31.35
C TYR A 72 -20.01 -7.26 30.29
N ILE A 73 -20.19 -6.02 30.72
CA ILE A 73 -20.07 -4.85 29.84
C ILE A 73 -18.59 -4.48 29.75
N PHE A 74 -18.07 -4.47 28.53
CA PHE A 74 -16.69 -4.06 28.25
C PHE A 74 -16.63 -2.59 27.84
N TYR A 75 -15.82 -1.83 28.57
CA TYR A 75 -15.49 -0.44 28.30
C TYR A 75 -14.08 -0.35 27.73
N TYR A 76 -13.93 0.41 26.66
CA TYR A 76 -12.67 0.71 26.00
C TYR A 76 -12.33 2.18 26.22
N ALA A 77 -11.13 2.45 26.71
CA ALA A 77 -10.66 3.81 26.95
C ALA A 77 -9.29 4.04 26.33
N ILE A 78 -9.05 5.29 25.91
CA ILE A 78 -7.78 5.71 25.32
C ILE A 78 -6.75 6.00 26.42
N THR A 79 -5.55 5.45 26.25
CA THR A 79 -4.40 5.74 27.12
C THR A 79 -3.66 6.99 26.64
N ASP A 80 -2.71 7.49 27.42
CA ASP A 80 -1.87 8.61 27.00
C ASP A 80 -1.01 8.29 25.76
N ILE A 81 -0.62 7.02 25.57
CA ILE A 81 0.07 6.56 24.35
C ILE A 81 -0.87 6.63 23.14
N GLY A 82 -2.14 6.25 23.33
CA GLY A 82 -3.17 6.36 22.30
C GLY A 82 -3.47 7.81 21.94
N ILE A 83 -3.48 8.71 22.94
CA ILE A 83 -3.65 10.15 22.73
C ILE A 83 -2.53 10.71 21.87
N ALA A 84 -1.28 10.41 22.22
CA ALA A 84 -0.13 10.82 21.41
C ALA A 84 -0.25 10.29 19.97
N SER A 85 -0.57 9.00 19.82
CA SER A 85 -0.75 8.36 18.51
C SER A 85 -1.88 8.98 17.68
N PHE A 86 -2.94 9.47 18.32
CA PHE A 86 -4.04 10.19 17.67
C PHE A 86 -3.60 11.56 17.19
N TYR A 87 -3.01 12.38 18.07
CA TYR A 87 -2.58 13.74 17.73
C TYR A 87 -1.44 13.78 16.71
N ASP A 88 -0.50 12.83 16.80
CA ASP A 88 0.58 12.66 15.84
C ASP A 88 0.10 12.11 14.48
N GLN A 89 -1.21 11.82 14.34
CA GLN A 89 -1.80 11.22 13.15
C GLN A 89 -1.10 9.93 12.69
N LYS A 90 -0.48 9.20 13.63
CA LYS A 90 0.41 8.04 13.39
C LYS A 90 -0.11 7.11 12.29
N TYR A 91 -1.35 6.64 12.43
CA TYR A 91 -1.93 5.69 11.48
C TYR A 91 -2.31 6.29 10.13
N LEU A 92 -2.69 7.56 10.07
CA LEU A 92 -2.92 8.23 8.79
C LEU A 92 -1.61 8.32 8.00
N ASP A 93 -0.50 8.60 8.69
CA ASP A 93 0.80 8.73 8.07
C ASP A 93 1.43 7.38 7.70
N GLU A 94 1.33 6.36 8.55
CA GLU A 94 1.65 4.97 8.19
C GLU A 94 0.84 4.52 6.96
N GLY A 95 -0.45 4.84 6.94
CA GLY A 95 -1.33 4.54 5.83
C GLY A 95 -0.95 5.24 4.53
N LYS A 96 -0.50 6.51 4.59
CA LYS A 96 0.04 7.25 3.43
C LYS A 96 1.37 6.66 2.99
N LYS A 97 2.28 6.36 3.92
CA LYS A 97 3.61 5.79 3.64
C LYS A 97 3.47 4.46 2.90
N LYS A 98 2.68 3.53 3.45
CA LYS A 98 2.45 2.23 2.83
C LYS A 98 1.77 2.33 1.46
N SER A 99 0.86 3.29 1.30
CA SER A 99 0.25 3.55 -0.01
C SER A 99 1.29 4.04 -1.02
N ARG A 100 2.17 4.97 -0.61
CA ARG A 100 3.25 5.50 -1.46
C ARG A 100 4.24 4.42 -1.86
N GLU A 101 4.67 3.58 -0.91
CA GLU A 101 5.54 2.42 -1.18
C GLU A 101 4.90 1.48 -2.20
N LYS A 102 3.62 1.12 -2.03
CA LYS A 102 2.91 0.28 -2.98
C LYS A 102 2.84 0.90 -4.39
N TYR A 103 2.57 2.20 -4.48
CA TYR A 103 2.58 2.89 -5.78
C TYR A 103 3.96 2.93 -6.41
N HIS A 104 5.00 3.19 -5.62
CA HIS A 104 6.38 3.21 -6.09
C HIS A 104 6.81 1.83 -6.62
N ASP A 105 6.47 0.74 -5.92
CA ASP A 105 6.79 -0.62 -6.36
C ASP A 105 6.05 -1.01 -7.64
N ILE A 106 4.78 -0.61 -7.79
CA ILE A 106 4.03 -0.79 -9.03
C ILE A 106 4.74 -0.07 -10.17
N ILE A 107 5.04 1.22 -10.02
CA ILE A 107 5.69 2.01 -11.08
C ILE A 107 7.04 1.39 -11.45
N ARG A 108 7.86 1.04 -10.45
CA ARG A 108 9.17 0.41 -10.67
C ARG A 108 9.05 -0.87 -11.50
N ASN A 109 8.11 -1.74 -11.17
CA ASN A 109 7.89 -2.97 -11.94
C ASN A 109 7.41 -2.69 -13.37
N TRP A 110 6.51 -1.72 -13.56
CA TRP A 110 6.07 -1.32 -14.90
C TRP A 110 7.21 -0.71 -15.74
N SER A 111 8.08 0.10 -15.14
CA SER A 111 9.25 0.65 -15.82
C SER A 111 10.19 -0.44 -16.31
N VAL A 112 10.45 -1.47 -15.50
CA VAL A 112 11.27 -2.63 -15.91
C VAL A 112 10.62 -3.40 -17.06
N THR A 113 9.31 -3.63 -17.01
CA THR A 113 8.57 -4.31 -18.08
C THR A 113 8.62 -3.53 -19.39
N ILE A 114 8.43 -2.22 -19.35
CA ILE A 114 8.52 -1.36 -20.54
C ILE A 114 9.93 -1.39 -21.13
N LEU A 115 10.97 -1.31 -20.30
CA LEU A 115 12.37 -1.42 -20.73
C LEU A 115 12.64 -2.77 -21.40
N LEU A 116 12.10 -3.86 -20.85
CA LEU A 116 12.24 -5.19 -21.44
C LEU A 116 11.56 -5.27 -22.82
N ILE A 117 10.35 -4.72 -22.96
CA ILE A 117 9.64 -4.66 -24.24
C ILE A 117 10.45 -3.87 -25.28
N LEU A 118 11.00 -2.70 -24.89
CA LEU A 118 11.85 -1.91 -25.77
C LEU A 118 13.12 -2.65 -26.18
N ALA A 119 13.75 -3.37 -25.26
CA ALA A 119 14.94 -4.18 -25.55
C ALA A 119 14.63 -5.30 -26.55
N ILE A 120 13.51 -6.01 -26.36
CA ILE A 120 13.07 -7.06 -27.30
C ILE A 120 12.77 -6.47 -28.67
N LEU A 121 12.03 -5.35 -28.75
CA LEU A 121 11.74 -4.68 -30.01
C LEU A 121 13.02 -4.21 -30.74
N THR A 122 13.96 -3.64 -30.01
CA THR A 122 15.23 -3.19 -30.59
C THR A 122 16.03 -4.37 -31.12
N PHE A 123 16.05 -5.47 -30.37
CA PHE A 123 16.71 -6.70 -30.78
C PHE A 123 16.07 -7.30 -32.04
N THR A 124 14.74 -7.41 -32.11
CA THR A 124 14.06 -7.99 -33.28
C THR A 124 14.23 -7.14 -34.52
N ILE A 125 14.18 -5.81 -34.41
CA ILE A 125 14.45 -4.89 -35.52
C ILE A 125 15.89 -5.06 -36.01
N ASN A 126 16.86 -5.06 -35.10
CA ASN A 126 18.27 -5.23 -35.48
C ASN A 126 18.55 -6.60 -36.12
N ALA A 127 17.94 -7.67 -35.60
CA ALA A 127 18.04 -9.00 -36.19
C ALA A 127 17.48 -9.02 -37.61
N TYR A 128 16.29 -8.44 -37.82
CA TYR A 128 15.67 -8.34 -39.13
C TYR A 128 16.53 -7.54 -40.13
N VAL A 129 17.04 -6.38 -39.72
CA VAL A 129 17.90 -5.54 -40.58
C VAL A 129 19.20 -6.27 -40.93
N THR A 130 19.79 -7.00 -39.98
CA THR A 130 21.03 -7.76 -40.20
C THR A 130 20.81 -8.91 -41.20
N ILE A 131 19.73 -9.68 -41.03
CA ILE A 131 19.38 -10.76 -41.96
C ILE A 131 19.17 -10.21 -43.38
N LYS A 132 18.44 -9.11 -43.51
CA LYS A 132 18.19 -8.48 -44.82
C LYS A 132 19.48 -7.98 -45.46
N ARG A 133 20.35 -7.30 -44.70
CA ARG A 133 21.66 -6.83 -45.22
C ARG A 133 22.55 -7.98 -45.67
N ASN A 134 22.63 -9.06 -44.91
CA ASN A 134 23.45 -10.22 -45.29
C ASN A 134 22.93 -10.85 -46.59
N SER A 135 21.61 -10.98 -46.72
CA SER A 135 21.00 -11.46 -47.96
C SER A 135 21.30 -10.56 -49.17
N GLU A 136 21.26 -9.23 -48.97
CA GLU A 136 21.64 -8.26 -50.02
C GLU A 136 23.12 -8.35 -50.39
N ILE A 137 24.02 -8.53 -49.42
CA ILE A 137 25.46 -8.70 -49.62
C ILE A 137 25.74 -9.98 -50.40
N GLU A 138 25.18 -11.12 -49.99
CA GLU A 138 25.36 -12.41 -50.69
C GLU A 138 24.88 -12.31 -52.16
N ASN A 139 23.77 -11.61 -52.38
CA ASN A 139 23.23 -11.40 -53.73
C ASN A 139 24.17 -10.51 -54.58
N LEU A 140 24.73 -9.44 -54.00
CA LEU A 140 25.72 -8.59 -54.67
C LEU A 140 27.02 -9.35 -54.98
N GLU A 141 27.54 -10.14 -54.04
CA GLU A 141 28.73 -10.96 -54.23
C GLU A 141 28.53 -11.99 -55.35
N SER A 142 27.37 -12.66 -55.39
CA SER A 142 27.05 -13.60 -56.45
C SER A 142 27.02 -12.94 -57.84
N LYS A 143 26.43 -11.75 -57.96
CA LYS A 143 26.39 -10.97 -59.21
C LYS A 143 27.78 -10.52 -59.65
N LEU A 144 28.61 -10.03 -58.72
CA LEU A 144 30.00 -9.64 -58.99
C LEU A 144 30.81 -10.83 -59.52
N LYS A 145 30.65 -12.02 -58.92
CA LYS A 145 31.34 -13.24 -59.35
C LYS A 145 30.95 -13.66 -60.78
N ILE A 146 29.67 -13.54 -61.13
CA ILE A 146 29.19 -13.81 -62.50
C ILE A 146 29.85 -12.85 -63.50
N ILE A 147 29.85 -11.55 -63.22
CA ILE A 147 30.44 -10.53 -64.09
C ILE A 147 31.94 -10.75 -64.26
N SER A 148 32.67 -10.98 -63.16
CA SER A 148 34.11 -11.27 -63.17
C SER A 148 34.44 -12.48 -64.06
N ASN A 149 33.65 -13.56 -63.95
CA ASN A 149 33.83 -14.75 -64.79
C ASN A 149 33.52 -14.51 -66.27
N GLN A 150 32.62 -13.58 -66.59
CA GLN A 150 32.33 -13.20 -67.97
C GLN A 150 33.46 -12.36 -68.57
N ILE A 151 34.06 -11.46 -67.78
CA ILE A 151 35.21 -10.65 -68.21
C ILE A 151 36.43 -11.55 -68.47
N ASN A 152 36.74 -12.50 -67.58
CA ASN A 152 37.90 -13.40 -67.72
C ASN A 152 37.76 -14.45 -68.84
N ARG A 153 36.59 -14.57 -69.48
CA ARG A 153 36.34 -15.49 -70.60
C ARG A 153 36.44 -14.84 -71.98
N LYS A 154 36.63 -13.51 -72.03
CA LYS A 154 36.96 -12.77 -73.24
C LYS A 154 38.48 -12.56 -73.33
#